data_AF-A0A7K3S626-F1
#
_entry.id   AF-A0A7K3S626-F1
#
_cell.length_a   1.000
_cell.length_b   1.000
_cell.length_c   1.000
_cell.angle_alpha   90.00
_cell.angle_beta   90.00
_cell.angle_gamma   90.00
#
_symmetry.space_group_name_H-M   'P 1'
#
loop_
_entity.id
_entity.type
_entity.pdbx_description
1 polymer ?
#
loop_
_entity_poly.entity_id
_entity_poly.type
_entity_poly.pdbx_seq_one_letter_code
_entity_poly.pdbx_strand_id
1 'polypeptide(L)'
;HWAELGNTGWGYDEVLPVFKRAEHYEPGEGPFHGTHGPLNVAELRYKHPVSKAFVEAGVQAGHPLTDDFNNDVQEGVGFYKVTQKG
;
A
#
# COMPACT_ATOMS: atom_id res chain seq x y z
N HIS A 1 6.15 -9.75 -14.46
CA HIS A 1 6.78 -10.95 -15.05
C HIS A 1 6.00 -12.27 -14.83
N TRP A 2 5.00 -12.39 -13.94
CA TRP A 2 4.29 -13.68 -13.79
C TRP A 2 3.54 -14.12 -15.06
N ALA A 3 2.83 -13.21 -15.73
CA ALA A 3 2.16 -13.50 -16.99
C ALA A 3 3.13 -13.92 -18.11
N GLU A 4 4.29 -13.27 -18.20
CA GLU A 4 5.34 -13.58 -19.19
C GLU A 4 5.96 -14.97 -19.00
N LEU A 5 5.88 -15.54 -17.79
CA LEU A 5 6.31 -16.90 -17.49
C LEU A 5 5.26 -17.97 -17.88
N GLY A 6 4.18 -17.58 -18.59
CA GLY A 6 3.12 -18.48 -19.03
C GLY A 6 1.92 -18.58 -18.10
N ASN A 7 1.86 -17.77 -17.04
CA ASN A 7 0.70 -17.71 -16.14
C ASN A 7 -0.33 -16.70 -16.63
N THR A 8 -1.06 -17.04 -17.70
CA THR A 8 -2.13 -16.20 -18.25
C THR A 8 -3.12 -15.79 -17.15
N GLY A 9 -3.50 -14.50 -17.09
CA GLY A 9 -4.37 -13.98 -16.03
C GLY A 9 -3.64 -13.39 -14.81
N TRP A 10 -2.31 -13.53 -14.74
CA TRP A 10 -1.48 -13.05 -13.63
C TRP A 10 -0.68 -11.79 -13.98
N GLY A 11 -1.12 -11.01 -14.97
CA GLY A 11 -0.62 -9.66 -15.22
C GLY A 11 -1.07 -8.68 -14.14
N TYR A 12 -0.32 -7.61 -13.89
CA TYR A 12 -0.67 -6.62 -12.86
C TYR A 12 -2.09 -6.06 -13.06
N ASP A 13 -2.41 -5.64 -14.29
CA ASP A 13 -3.72 -5.09 -14.65
C ASP A 13 -4.87 -6.10 -14.45
N GLU A 14 -4.59 -7.39 -14.55
CA GLU A 14 -5.56 -8.47 -14.39
C GLU A 14 -5.80 -8.80 -12.90
N VAL A 15 -4.75 -8.70 -12.07
CA VAL A 15 -4.84 -9.00 -10.63
C VAL A 15 -5.26 -7.79 -9.81
N LEU A 16 -4.99 -6.55 -10.25
CA LEU A 16 -5.36 -5.33 -9.53
C LEU A 16 -6.87 -5.28 -9.16
N PRO A 17 -7.82 -5.63 -10.06
CA PRO A 17 -9.23 -5.72 -9.69
C PRO A 17 -9.52 -6.74 -8.58
N VAL A 18 -8.73 -7.81 -8.46
CA VAL A 18 -8.87 -8.82 -7.39
C VAL A 18 -8.45 -8.21 -6.05
N PHE A 19 -7.32 -7.50 -6.00
CA PHE A 19 -6.85 -6.79 -4.80
C PHE A 19 -7.88 -5.76 -4.34
N LYS A 20 -8.39 -4.92 -5.26
CA LYS A 20 -9.43 -3.94 -4.95
C LYS A 20 -10.71 -4.58 -4.41
N ARG A 21 -11.14 -5.74 -4.92
CA ARG A 21 -12.32 -6.44 -4.37
C ARG A 21 -12.10 -6.99 -2.96
N ALA A 22 -10.88 -7.34 -2.59
CA ALA A 22 -10.56 -7.87 -1.28
C ALA A 22 -10.44 -6.78 -0.20
N GLU A 23 -10.07 -5.57 -0.60
CA GLU A 23 -9.74 -4.45 0.29
C GLU A 23 -10.94 -3.57 0.68
N HIS A 24 -10.98 -3.17 1.95
CA HIS A 24 -11.69 -2.00 2.46
C HIS A 24 -10.67 -0.99 3.00
N TYR A 25 -10.29 -0.04 2.17
CA TYR A 25 -9.31 0.99 2.47
C TYR A 25 -10.00 2.19 3.13
N GLU A 26 -9.81 2.35 4.44
CA GLU A 26 -10.45 3.42 5.22
C GLU A 26 -10.16 4.85 4.70
N PRO A 27 -8.96 5.18 4.19
CA PRO A 27 -8.70 6.53 3.68
C PRO A 27 -9.52 6.94 2.44
N GLY A 28 -10.09 5.98 1.70
CA GLY A 28 -11.00 6.25 0.57
C GLY A 28 -10.64 5.55 -0.75
N GLU A 29 -11.56 5.54 -1.69
CA GLU A 29 -11.36 4.83 -2.97
C GLU A 29 -10.36 5.56 -3.87
N GLY A 30 -9.57 4.79 -4.63
CA GLY A 30 -8.61 5.35 -5.58
C GLY A 30 -8.34 4.40 -6.75
N PRO A 31 -7.43 4.78 -7.67
CA PRO A 31 -7.04 3.93 -8.79
C PRO A 31 -6.59 2.54 -8.33
N PHE A 32 -5.87 2.47 -7.21
CA PHE A 32 -5.22 1.26 -6.69
C PHE A 32 -5.95 0.58 -5.53
N HIS A 33 -6.95 1.24 -4.92
CA HIS A 33 -7.59 0.77 -3.69
C HIS A 33 -9.08 0.49 -3.83
N GLY A 34 -9.55 -0.50 -3.06
CA GLY A 34 -10.98 -0.78 -2.89
C GLY A 34 -11.50 -0.40 -1.52
N THR A 35 -12.79 -0.12 -1.42
CA THR A 35 -13.46 0.35 -0.18
C THR A 35 -14.60 -0.55 0.29
N HIS A 36 -14.78 -1.71 -0.33
CA HIS A 36 -15.96 -2.56 -0.10
C HIS A 36 -15.62 -4.01 0.23
N GLY A 37 -14.35 -4.37 0.21
CA GLY A 37 -13.87 -5.71 0.48
C GLY A 37 -13.92 -6.08 1.98
N PRO A 38 -13.73 -7.37 2.30
CA PRO A 38 -13.76 -7.83 3.69
C PRO A 38 -12.50 -7.46 4.50
N LEU A 39 -11.38 -7.13 3.86
CA LEU A 39 -10.12 -6.84 4.55
C LEU A 39 -9.99 -5.34 4.84
N ASN A 40 -10.17 -4.96 6.10
CA ASN A 40 -10.05 -3.58 6.54
C ASN A 40 -8.57 -3.14 6.57
N VAL A 41 -8.22 -2.13 5.78
CA VAL A 41 -6.89 -1.52 5.69
C VAL A 41 -6.98 -0.08 6.17
N ALA A 42 -6.18 0.25 7.18
CA ALA A 42 -6.29 1.51 7.91
C ALA A 42 -4.92 2.15 8.19
N GLU A 43 -4.93 3.43 8.56
CA GLU A 43 -3.75 4.13 9.10
C GLU A 43 -3.29 3.50 10.42
N LEU A 44 -1.98 3.50 10.67
CA LEU A 44 -1.43 3.15 11.98
C LEU A 44 -1.98 4.08 13.06
N ARG A 45 -2.63 3.51 14.08
CA ARG A 45 -3.18 4.25 15.23
C ARG A 45 -2.09 4.85 16.11
N TYR A 46 -0.96 4.16 16.20
CA TYR A 46 0.20 4.60 16.95
C TYR A 46 1.45 4.52 16.09
N LYS A 47 2.21 5.62 16.05
CA LYS A 47 3.50 5.73 15.36
C LYS A 47 4.57 5.99 16.42
N HIS A 48 5.39 4.97 16.70
CA HIS A 48 6.46 5.07 17.69
C HIS A 48 7.46 6.18 17.32
N PRO A 49 8.01 6.94 18.29
CA PRO A 49 8.96 8.03 17.99
C PRO A 49 10.17 7.58 17.16
N VAL A 50 10.69 6.38 17.41
CA VAL A 50 11.81 5.82 16.62
C VAL A 50 11.41 5.57 15.16
N SER A 51 10.17 5.12 14.90
CA SER A 51 9.69 4.94 13.52
C SER A 51 9.58 6.27 12.79
N LYS A 52 9.18 7.34 13.49
CA LYS A 52 9.18 8.71 12.92
C LYS A 52 10.59 9.17 12.59
N ALA A 53 11.51 9.02 13.52
CA ALA A 53 12.92 9.35 13.32
C ALA A 53 13.54 8.56 12.14
N PHE A 54 13.14 7.29 11.97
CA PHE A 54 13.59 6.48 10.83
C PHE A 54 13.09 7.03 9.49
N VAL A 55 11.79 7.36 9.39
CA VAL A 55 11.22 7.97 8.16
C VAL A 55 11.90 9.30 7.86
N GLU A 56 12.10 10.15 8.88
CA GLU A 56 12.80 11.42 8.74
C GLU A 56 14.24 11.24 8.24
N ALA A 57 14.98 10.27 8.80
CA ALA A 57 16.34 9.96 8.36
C ALA A 57 16.38 9.43 6.91
N GLY A 58 15.39 8.64 6.50
CA GLY A 58 15.27 8.16 5.12
C GLY A 58 15.09 9.31 4.12
N VAL A 59 14.25 10.29 4.46
CA VAL A 59 14.07 11.50 3.65
C VAL A 59 15.36 12.32 3.59
N GLN A 60 16.06 12.47 4.73
CA GLN A 60 17.36 13.16 4.77
C GLN A 60 18.45 12.45 3.94
N ALA A 61 18.38 11.13 3.84
CA ALA A 61 19.26 10.33 2.99
C ALA A 61 18.91 10.42 1.49
N GLY A 62 17.85 11.15 1.13
CA GLY A 62 17.46 11.39 -0.26
C GLY A 62 16.39 10.44 -0.80
N HIS A 63 15.81 9.57 0.03
CA HIS A 63 14.68 8.74 -0.40
C HIS A 63 13.38 9.55 -0.44
N PRO A 64 12.50 9.33 -1.43
CA PRO A 64 11.22 10.01 -1.48
C PRO A 64 10.33 9.60 -0.31
N LEU A 65 9.61 10.56 0.26
CA LEU A 65 8.54 10.28 1.22
C LEU A 65 7.34 9.70 0.46
N THR A 66 6.77 8.61 0.97
CA THR A 66 5.51 8.06 0.47
C THR A 66 4.50 7.89 1.61
N ASP A 67 3.24 8.17 1.31
CA ASP A 67 2.09 7.93 2.18
C ASP A 67 1.32 6.65 1.80
N ASP A 68 1.67 6.04 0.68
CA ASP A 68 1.12 4.79 0.17
C ASP A 68 2.13 4.03 -0.71
N PHE A 69 2.47 2.82 -0.28
CA PHE A 69 3.38 1.93 -1.01
C PHE A 69 2.67 1.12 -2.10
N ASN A 70 1.33 1.15 -2.16
CA ASN A 70 0.52 0.34 -3.07
C ASN A 70 -0.03 1.16 -4.26
N ASN A 71 0.56 2.32 -4.56
CA ASN A 71 0.24 3.14 -5.72
C ASN A 71 1.10 2.76 -6.95
N ASP A 72 1.22 3.68 -7.92
CA ASP A 72 2.05 3.55 -9.11
C ASP A 72 3.57 3.56 -8.83
N VAL A 73 4.00 4.16 -7.72
CA VAL A 73 5.41 4.26 -7.31
C VAL A 73 5.62 3.66 -5.92
N GLN A 74 6.09 2.42 -5.89
CA GLN A 74 6.34 1.71 -4.63
C GLN A 74 7.59 2.20 -3.88
N GLU A 75 8.52 2.86 -4.56
CA GLU A 75 9.78 3.30 -3.96
C GLU A 75 9.58 4.50 -3.03
N GLY A 76 10.05 4.37 -1.79
CA GLY A 76 10.09 5.47 -0.84
C GLY A 76 10.23 5.01 0.61
N VAL A 77 10.15 5.98 1.51
CA VAL A 77 10.10 5.79 2.96
C VAL A 77 8.81 6.38 3.51
N GLY A 78 8.19 5.71 4.48
CA GLY A 78 6.84 6.06 4.90
C GLY A 78 6.29 5.11 5.96
N PHE A 79 5.02 5.27 6.28
CA PHE A 79 4.30 4.40 7.21
C PHE A 79 3.36 3.48 6.45
N TYR A 80 3.40 2.19 6.75
CA TYR A 80 2.46 1.25 6.18
C TYR A 80 1.03 1.52 6.64
N LYS A 81 0.12 1.27 5.72
CA LYS A 81 -1.27 0.98 6.02
C LYS A 81 -1.34 -0.46 6.53
N VAL A 82 -2.15 -0.72 7.54
CA VAL A 82 -2.18 -1.99 8.27
C VAL A 82 -3.56 -2.62 8.24
N THR A 83 -3.59 -3.96 8.20
CA THR A 83 -4.83 -4.73 8.28
C THR A 83 -5.31 -4.78 9.73
N GLN A 84 -6.14 -3.82 10.11
CA GLN A 84 -6.75 -3.73 11.43
C GLN A 84 -8.13 -3.09 11.29
N LYS A 85 -9.01 -3.36 12.24
CA LYS A 85 -10.32 -2.71 12.36
C LYS A 85 -10.50 -2.36 13.84
N GLY A 86 -11.22 -1.30 14.14
CA GLY A 86 -11.65 -1.10 15.51
C GLY A 86 -12.48 0.13 15.68
#